data_AF-A0A8C0W2F4-F1
#
_entry.id   AF-A0A8C0W2F4-F1
#
_cell.length_a   1.000
_cell.length_b   1.000
_cell.length_c   1.000
_cell.angle_alpha   90.00
_cell.angle_beta   90.00
_cell.angle_gamma   90.00
#
_symmetry.space_group_name_H-M   'P 1'
#
loop_
_entity.id
_entity.type
_entity.pdbx_description
1 polymer ?
#
loop_
_entity_poly.entity_id
_entity_poly.type
_entity_poly.pdbx_seq_one_letter_code
_entity_poly.pdbx_strand_id
1 'polypeptide(L)'
;ENRFTEIPSDVWLFAPLETLNLYHNCIKTIPEAIKNLQMLTYLNISRNLLSTLPKYLFDLPLKVLVVSNNKLVSIPEEIGKLKDLMELDISCNEIQVLPQQMGKLHSLRELNIRRNNLHVLPDELGDLPLVKLDFSCNKVTEIPVCYRKLHHLQVIILDNNPLQVPPAQVRNKNMILAQTPGYLMAEEGDLLHSPGHAVRRGKVSTQPIFSHLRGTDMCFSFK
;
A
#
# COMPACT_ATOMS: atom_id res chain seq x y z
N GLU A 1 8.86 3.33 25.94
CA GLU A 1 7.75 3.84 25.13
C GLU A 1 7.76 5.36 25.19
N ASN A 2 7.89 6.04 24.06
CA ASN A 2 7.72 7.49 24.03
C ASN A 2 6.21 7.76 24.00
N ARG A 3 5.71 8.62 24.89
CA ARG A 3 4.28 8.93 25.02
C ARG A 3 3.99 10.38 24.65
N PHE A 4 4.76 10.92 23.70
CA PHE A 4 4.61 12.31 23.29
C PHE A 4 3.24 12.52 22.64
N THR A 5 2.43 13.38 23.24
CA THR A 5 1.18 13.88 22.65
C THR A 5 1.45 14.98 21.63
N GLU A 6 2.59 15.65 21.78
CA GLU A 6 3.09 16.71 20.92
C GLU A 6 4.62 16.62 20.83
N ILE A 7 5.19 17.14 19.75
CA ILE A 7 6.63 17.16 19.53
C ILE A 7 7.19 18.42 20.20
N PRO A 8 8.22 18.31 21.07
CA PRO A 8 8.79 19.47 21.76
C PRO A 8 9.21 20.58 20.80
N SER A 9 8.94 21.83 21.16
CA SER A 9 9.19 22.99 20.30
C SER A 9 10.65 23.15 19.88
N ASP A 10 11.57 22.67 20.70
CA ASP A 10 13.01 22.76 20.45
C ASP A 10 13.44 21.97 19.22
N VAL A 11 12.73 20.88 18.88
CA VAL A 11 13.02 20.06 17.68
C VAL A 11 13.02 20.94 16.42
N TRP A 12 12.13 21.92 16.36
CA TRP A 12 11.94 22.82 15.22
C TRP A 12 13.06 23.85 15.06
N LEU A 13 13.92 24.01 16.06
CA LEU A 13 15.06 24.93 16.01
C LEU A 13 16.29 24.30 15.35
N PHE A 14 16.32 22.97 15.24
CA PHE A 14 17.43 22.25 14.63
C PHE A 14 17.27 22.19 13.10
N ALA A 15 17.46 23.33 12.43
CA ALA A 15 17.45 23.45 10.98
C ALA A 15 18.28 22.39 10.21
N PRO A 16 19.46 21.92 10.67
CA PRO A 16 20.23 20.90 9.95
C PRO A 16 19.72 19.46 10.15
N LEU A 17 18.56 19.26 10.81
CA LEU A 17 18.03 17.93 11.06
C LEU A 17 17.59 17.26 9.75
N GLU A 18 18.30 16.21 9.35
CA GLU A 18 17.99 15.45 8.12
C GLU A 18 17.02 14.29 8.34
N THR A 19 17.00 13.75 9.56
CA THR A 19 16.22 12.55 9.93
C THR A 19 15.46 12.81 11.21
N LEU A 20 14.14 12.62 11.18
CA LEU A 20 13.27 12.72 12.34
C LEU A 20 12.45 11.44 12.50
N ASN A 21 12.62 10.76 13.63
CA ASN A 21 11.88 9.55 13.98
C ASN A 21 11.01 9.79 15.22
N LEU A 22 9.70 9.74 15.01
CA LEU A 22 8.63 9.94 15.97
C LEU A 22 7.76 8.68 16.09
N TYR A 23 8.30 7.53 15.68
CA TYR A 23 7.64 6.24 15.74
C TYR A 23 7.09 5.96 17.14
N HIS A 24 5.86 5.44 17.20
CA HIS A 24 5.23 4.94 18.41
C HIS A 24 5.12 6.02 19.50
N ASN A 25 4.27 7.01 19.21
CA ASN A 25 3.89 8.10 20.11
C ASN A 25 2.36 8.30 20.09
N CYS A 26 1.89 9.39 20.71
CA CYS A 26 0.48 9.77 20.76
C CYS A 26 0.20 11.05 19.97
N ILE A 27 1.00 11.35 18.94
CA ILE A 27 0.93 12.61 18.19
C ILE A 27 -0.35 12.63 17.35
N LYS A 28 -1.14 13.70 17.50
CA LYS A 28 -2.40 13.90 16.77
C LYS A 28 -2.27 14.86 15.60
N THR A 29 -1.31 15.78 15.67
CA THR A 29 -1.08 16.81 14.66
C THR A 29 0.42 17.06 14.50
N ILE A 30 0.82 17.45 13.28
CA ILE A 30 2.13 17.97 13.00
C ILE A 30 1.99 19.50 12.99
N PRO A 31 2.77 20.27 13.78
CA PRO A 31 2.66 21.71 13.80
C PRO A 31 3.34 22.36 12.60
N GLU A 32 2.95 23.59 12.28
CA GLU A 32 3.48 24.38 11.15
C GLU A 32 5.00 24.62 11.25
N ALA A 33 5.53 24.61 12.48
CA ALA A 33 6.95 24.74 12.77
C ALA A 33 7.83 23.64 12.13
N ILE A 34 7.26 22.51 11.68
CA ILE A 34 8.00 21.50 10.91
C ILE A 34 8.66 22.08 9.65
N LYS A 35 8.11 23.17 9.10
CA LYS A 35 8.70 23.91 7.98
C LYS A 35 10.11 24.43 8.27
N ASN A 36 10.52 24.56 9.52
CA ASN A 36 11.88 25.01 9.84
C ASN A 36 12.94 23.95 9.51
N LEU A 37 12.54 22.68 9.36
CA LEU A 37 13.44 21.56 9.10
C LEU A 37 13.73 21.42 7.60
N GLN A 38 14.32 22.46 7.01
CA GLN A 38 14.57 22.58 5.57
C GLN A 38 15.61 21.58 5.03
N MET A 39 16.27 20.82 5.90
CA MET A 39 17.16 19.72 5.49
C MET A 39 16.54 18.33 5.73
N LEU A 40 15.29 18.26 6.21
CA LEU A 40 14.63 17.01 6.57
C LEU A 40 14.31 16.19 5.32
N THR A 41 15.03 15.09 5.16
CA THR A 41 14.86 14.16 4.03
C THR A 41 14.17 12.85 4.45
N TYR A 42 14.24 12.48 5.74
CA TYR A 42 13.59 11.30 6.29
C TYR A 42 12.67 11.69 7.43
N LEU A 43 11.39 11.34 7.31
CA LEU A 43 10.41 11.47 8.40
C LEU A 43 9.70 10.15 8.63
N ASN A 44 9.80 9.62 9.85
CA ASN A 44 8.96 8.53 10.33
C ASN A 44 8.08 9.02 11.48
N ILE A 45 6.77 9.02 11.29
CA ILE A 45 5.77 9.34 12.31
C ILE A 45 4.73 8.21 12.42
N SER A 46 5.16 6.98 12.14
CA SER A 46 4.31 5.80 12.18
C SER A 46 3.87 5.47 13.61
N ARG A 47 2.74 4.77 13.75
CA ARG A 47 2.15 4.41 15.05
C ARG A 47 1.89 5.65 15.92
N ASN A 48 1.08 6.56 15.37
CA ASN A 48 0.59 7.75 16.04
C ASN A 48 -0.93 7.84 15.88
N LEU A 49 -1.52 9.00 16.11
CA LEU A 49 -2.96 9.24 16.06
C LEU A 49 -3.32 10.33 15.03
N LEU A 50 -2.50 10.49 13.98
CA LEU A 50 -2.75 11.47 12.93
C LEU A 50 -4.02 11.12 12.15
N SER A 51 -4.95 12.07 12.04
CA SER A 51 -6.14 11.96 11.19
C SER A 51 -5.96 12.63 9.82
N THR A 52 -5.04 13.59 9.73
CA THR A 52 -4.70 14.31 8.50
C THR A 52 -3.19 14.59 8.44
N LEU A 53 -2.68 14.81 7.23
CA LEU A 53 -1.35 15.41 7.02
C LEU A 53 -1.54 16.88 6.66
N PRO A 54 -0.78 17.81 7.26
CA PRO A 54 -0.89 19.22 6.89
C PRO A 54 -0.19 19.51 5.56
N LYS A 55 -0.76 20.42 4.76
CA LYS A 55 -0.21 20.79 3.44
C LYS A 55 1.25 21.25 3.43
N TYR A 56 1.69 21.89 4.52
CA TYR A 56 3.06 22.39 4.65
C TYR A 56 4.10 21.29 4.88
N LEU A 57 3.68 20.07 5.25
CA LEU A 57 4.58 18.92 5.31
C LEU A 57 5.22 18.63 3.94
N PHE A 58 4.47 18.90 2.87
CA PHE A 58 4.88 18.61 1.50
C PHE A 58 5.75 19.71 0.87
N ASP A 59 6.07 20.76 1.63
CA ASP A 59 7.04 21.78 1.22
C ASP A 59 8.47 21.41 1.66
N LEU A 60 8.65 20.31 2.41
CA LEU A 60 9.95 19.80 2.85
C LEU A 60 10.63 18.94 1.78
N PRO A 61 11.96 18.84 1.75
CA PRO A 61 12.70 18.03 0.77
C PRO A 61 12.72 16.54 1.12
N LEU A 62 11.55 15.97 1.45
CA LEU A 62 11.42 14.59 1.88
C LEU A 62 11.74 13.62 0.75
N LYS A 63 12.65 12.68 1.03
CA LYS A 63 12.98 11.50 0.22
C LYS A 63 12.30 10.25 0.74
N VAL A 64 12.04 10.18 2.04
CA VAL A 64 11.35 9.06 2.69
C VAL A 64 10.31 9.61 3.66
N LEU A 65 9.06 9.18 3.48
CA LEU A 65 7.95 9.52 4.37
C LEU A 65 7.23 8.25 4.83
N VAL A 66 7.32 7.96 6.12
CA VAL A 66 6.69 6.79 6.75
C VAL A 66 5.65 7.27 7.76
N VAL A 67 4.37 7.14 7.41
CA VAL A 67 3.20 7.57 8.20
C VAL A 67 2.25 6.38 8.48
N SER A 68 2.80 5.16 8.45
CA SER A 68 2.05 3.92 8.66
C SER A 68 1.39 3.84 10.04
N ASN A 69 0.32 3.07 10.17
CA ASN A 69 -0.38 2.87 11.46
C ASN A 69 -0.82 4.19 12.10
N ASN A 70 -1.56 5.01 11.35
CA ASN A 70 -2.24 6.21 11.83
C ASN A 70 -3.75 6.07 11.56
N LYS A 71 -4.49 7.18 11.53
CA LYS A 71 -5.94 7.24 11.24
C LYS A 71 -6.23 8.14 10.03
N LEU A 72 -5.31 8.17 9.06
CA LEU A 72 -5.45 9.03 7.88
C LEU A 72 -6.61 8.53 7.02
N VAL A 73 -7.54 9.42 6.69
CA VAL A 73 -8.68 9.12 5.79
C VAL A 73 -8.42 9.54 4.34
N SER A 74 -7.45 10.42 4.13
CA SER A 74 -7.03 10.94 2.83
C SER A 74 -5.59 11.42 2.86
N ILE A 75 -5.01 11.60 1.68
CA ILE A 75 -3.74 12.28 1.47
C ILE A 75 -4.01 13.60 0.73
N PRO A 76 -3.49 14.74 1.21
CA PRO A 76 -3.66 16.02 0.51
C PRO A 76 -3.02 16.02 -0.88
N GLU A 77 -3.59 16.78 -1.80
CA GLU A 77 -3.10 16.92 -3.17
C GLU A 77 -1.66 17.49 -3.22
N GLU A 78 -1.26 18.24 -2.19
CA GLU A 78 0.09 18.77 -2.06
C GLU A 78 1.17 17.69 -1.97
N ILE A 79 0.83 16.41 -1.76
CA ILE A 79 1.77 15.29 -1.91
C ILE A 79 2.55 15.38 -3.22
N GLY A 80 1.89 15.83 -4.30
CA GLY A 80 2.53 15.99 -5.60
C GLY A 80 3.66 17.03 -5.65
N LYS A 81 3.91 17.80 -4.58
CA LYS A 81 5.07 18.69 -4.45
C LYS A 81 6.36 17.95 -4.12
N LEU A 82 6.29 16.77 -3.50
CA LEU A 82 7.47 15.99 -3.07
C LEU A 82 8.15 15.28 -4.25
N LYS A 83 8.79 16.05 -5.14
CA LYS A 83 9.40 15.54 -6.39
C LYS A 83 10.53 14.54 -6.17
N ASP A 84 11.20 14.65 -5.03
CA ASP A 84 12.35 13.84 -4.66
C ASP A 84 11.98 12.66 -3.76
N LEU A 85 10.69 12.46 -3.46
CA LEU A 85 10.22 11.35 -2.63
C LEU A 85 10.48 10.03 -3.35
N MET A 86 11.24 9.14 -2.70
CA MET A 86 11.63 7.83 -3.19
C MET A 86 10.82 6.70 -2.53
N GLU A 87 10.45 6.89 -1.27
CA GLU A 87 9.68 5.91 -0.50
C GLU A 87 8.53 6.59 0.24
N LEU A 88 7.33 6.03 0.06
CA LEU A 88 6.12 6.43 0.78
C LEU A 88 5.45 5.21 1.39
N ASP A 89 5.37 5.19 2.72
CA ASP A 89 4.57 4.21 3.46
C ASP A 89 3.41 4.90 4.19
N ILE A 90 2.21 4.68 3.67
CA ILE A 90 0.92 5.13 4.24
C ILE A 90 0.06 3.92 4.62
N SER A 91 0.66 2.75 4.83
CA SER A 91 -0.04 1.51 5.16
C SER A 91 -0.71 1.55 6.53
N CYS A 92 -1.69 0.68 6.74
CA CYS A 92 -2.45 0.60 8.00
C CYS A 92 -3.08 1.95 8.39
N ASN A 93 -3.79 2.57 7.46
CA ASN A 93 -4.59 3.78 7.66
C ASN A 93 -6.05 3.52 7.21
N GLU A 94 -6.86 4.56 7.07
CA GLU A 94 -8.27 4.48 6.69
C GLU A 94 -8.54 5.12 5.32
N ILE A 95 -7.51 5.21 4.47
CA ILE A 95 -7.54 5.97 3.21
C ILE A 95 -8.48 5.29 2.21
N GLN A 96 -9.40 6.05 1.64
CA GLN A 96 -10.41 5.56 0.69
C GLN A 96 -10.07 5.85 -0.77
N VAL A 97 -9.36 6.97 -1.02
CA VAL A 97 -8.95 7.43 -2.35
C VAL A 97 -7.55 8.04 -2.25
N LEU A 98 -6.74 7.81 -3.28
CA LEU A 98 -5.45 8.48 -3.46
C LEU A 98 -5.63 9.67 -4.43
N PRO A 99 -5.01 10.83 -4.18
CA PRO A 99 -5.12 11.98 -5.06
C PRO A 99 -4.36 11.74 -6.38
N GLN A 100 -4.88 12.26 -7.50
CA GLN A 100 -4.25 12.16 -8.83
C GLN A 100 -2.83 12.74 -8.86
N GLN A 101 -2.56 13.70 -7.96
CA GLN A 101 -1.27 14.36 -7.77
C GLN A 101 -0.16 13.39 -7.35
N MET A 102 -0.49 12.17 -6.92
CA MET A 102 0.47 11.08 -6.74
C MET A 102 1.29 10.81 -8.00
N GLY A 103 0.70 10.94 -9.20
CA GLY A 103 1.42 10.78 -10.47
C GLY A 103 2.55 11.79 -10.70
N LYS A 104 2.63 12.83 -9.87
CA LYS A 104 3.69 13.85 -9.95
C LYS A 104 4.94 13.51 -9.14
N LEU A 105 4.98 12.35 -8.48
CA LEU A 105 6.09 11.85 -7.66
C LEU A 105 7.13 11.12 -8.51
N HIS A 106 7.78 11.83 -9.44
CA HIS A 106 8.67 11.22 -10.45
C HIS A 106 9.89 10.48 -9.88
N SER A 107 10.21 10.64 -8.59
CA SER A 107 11.28 9.90 -7.92
C SER A 107 10.78 8.66 -7.15
N LEU A 108 9.47 8.44 -7.05
CA LEU A 108 8.92 7.38 -6.20
C LEU A 108 9.26 6.00 -6.75
N ARG A 109 9.90 5.18 -5.92
CA ARG A 109 10.30 3.80 -6.23
C ARG A 109 9.50 2.79 -5.42
N GLU A 110 9.21 3.12 -4.16
CA GLU A 110 8.47 2.24 -3.26
C GLU A 110 7.22 2.92 -2.74
N LEU A 111 6.07 2.28 -2.98
CA LEU A 111 4.78 2.72 -2.49
C LEU A 111 4.10 1.60 -1.71
N ASN A 112 3.90 1.83 -0.42
CA ASN A 112 3.16 0.94 0.46
C ASN A 112 1.84 1.59 0.90
N ILE A 113 0.73 1.07 0.36
CA ILE A 113 -0.64 1.47 0.65
C ILE A 113 -1.46 0.31 1.25
N ARG A 114 -0.78 -0.74 1.71
CA ARG A 114 -1.38 -1.93 2.34
C ARG A 114 -2.32 -1.58 3.49
N ARG A 115 -3.38 -2.37 3.69
CA ARG A 115 -4.33 -2.23 4.82
C ARG A 115 -4.91 -0.81 4.91
N ASN A 116 -5.57 -0.39 3.83
CA ASN A 116 -6.38 0.81 3.76
C ASN A 116 -7.81 0.43 3.31
N ASN A 117 -8.64 1.42 2.97
CA ASN A 117 -10.01 1.25 2.47
C ASN A 117 -10.13 1.58 0.97
N LEU A 118 -9.05 1.44 0.19
CA LEU A 118 -9.03 1.85 -1.21
C LEU A 118 -9.97 1.00 -2.06
N HIS A 119 -10.84 1.65 -2.83
CA HIS A 119 -11.76 0.99 -3.76
C HIS A 119 -11.23 0.99 -5.20
N VAL A 120 -10.47 2.01 -5.56
CA VAL A 120 -9.90 2.24 -6.89
C VAL A 120 -8.47 2.71 -6.73
N LEU A 121 -7.61 2.30 -7.66
CA LEU A 121 -6.26 2.83 -7.79
C LEU A 121 -6.25 3.90 -8.89
N PRO A 122 -5.62 5.07 -8.69
CA PRO A 122 -5.60 6.11 -9.72
C PRO A 122 -4.74 5.70 -10.91
N ASP A 123 -5.18 6.07 -12.12
CA ASP A 123 -4.45 5.83 -13.38
C ASP A 123 -3.07 6.48 -13.35
N GLU A 124 -2.95 7.61 -12.65
CA GLU A 124 -1.73 8.41 -12.55
C GLU A 124 -0.57 7.68 -11.85
N LEU A 125 -0.82 6.62 -11.05
CA LEU A 125 0.30 5.81 -10.55
C LEU A 125 1.00 5.05 -11.69
N GLY A 126 0.31 4.78 -12.80
CA GLY A 126 0.86 4.05 -13.95
C GLY A 126 2.01 4.78 -14.66
N ASP A 127 2.17 6.08 -14.43
CA ASP A 127 3.25 6.89 -15.00
C ASP A 127 4.45 7.03 -14.02
N LEU A 128 4.39 6.42 -12.84
CA LEU A 128 5.46 6.46 -11.85
C LEU A 128 6.53 5.39 -12.11
N PRO A 129 7.81 5.65 -11.81
CA PRO A 129 8.88 4.66 -11.94
C PRO A 129 8.95 3.70 -10.74
N LEU A 130 7.79 3.16 -10.33
CA LEU A 130 7.69 2.26 -9.19
C LEU A 130 8.46 0.97 -9.45
N VAL A 131 9.22 0.54 -8.44
CA VAL A 131 9.90 -0.76 -8.36
C VAL A 131 9.08 -1.72 -7.50
N LYS A 132 8.43 -1.19 -6.45
CA LYS A 132 7.60 -1.96 -5.53
C LYS A 132 6.30 -1.24 -5.25
N LEU A 133 5.20 -1.98 -5.37
CA LEU A 133 3.86 -1.53 -5.04
C LEU A 133 3.15 -2.57 -4.17
N ASP A 134 2.79 -2.20 -2.95
CA ASP A 134 1.95 -3.03 -2.08
C ASP A 134 0.62 -2.33 -1.82
N PHE A 135 -0.46 -2.90 -2.34
CA PHE A 135 -1.84 -2.48 -2.06
C PHE A 135 -2.69 -3.60 -1.48
N SER A 136 -2.05 -4.62 -0.90
CA SER A 136 -2.75 -5.72 -0.26
C SER A 136 -3.67 -5.27 0.88
N CYS A 137 -4.69 -6.07 1.18
CA CYS A 137 -5.69 -5.80 2.22
C CYS A 137 -6.42 -4.46 1.99
N ASN A 138 -6.87 -4.22 0.76
CA ASN A 138 -7.74 -3.09 0.41
C ASN A 138 -9.09 -3.61 -0.11
N LYS A 139 -9.87 -2.75 -0.76
CA LYS A 139 -11.17 -3.08 -1.38
C LYS A 139 -11.13 -2.86 -2.90
N VAL A 140 -9.94 -2.97 -3.49
CA VAL A 140 -9.70 -2.71 -4.91
C VAL A 140 -10.34 -3.82 -5.74
N THR A 141 -11.19 -3.46 -6.70
CA THR A 141 -11.91 -4.42 -7.57
C THR A 141 -11.24 -4.62 -8.92
N GLU A 142 -10.44 -3.66 -9.36
CA GLU A 142 -9.76 -3.68 -10.65
C GLU A 142 -8.43 -2.96 -10.58
N ILE A 143 -7.49 -3.36 -11.45
CA ILE A 143 -6.22 -2.66 -11.60
C ILE A 143 -6.27 -1.89 -12.93
N PRO A 144 -5.96 -0.58 -12.94
CA PRO A 144 -5.94 0.20 -14.17
C PRO A 144 -5.07 -0.41 -15.27
N VAL A 145 -5.58 -0.44 -16.50
CA VAL A 145 -4.87 -0.99 -17.66
C VAL A 145 -3.55 -0.25 -17.94
N CYS A 146 -3.49 1.03 -17.58
CA CYS A 146 -2.29 1.85 -17.72
C CYS A 146 -1.11 1.34 -16.87
N TYR A 147 -1.32 0.49 -15.85
CA TYR A 147 -0.23 -0.04 -15.02
C TYR A 147 0.69 -0.99 -15.78
N ARG A 148 0.32 -1.40 -17.00
CA ARG A 148 1.24 -2.04 -17.97
C ARG A 148 2.46 -1.17 -18.30
N LYS A 149 2.36 0.15 -18.15
CA LYS A 149 3.45 1.12 -18.34
C LYS A 149 4.47 1.12 -17.20
N LEU A 150 4.21 0.44 -16.08
CA LEU A 150 5.12 0.33 -14.96
C LEU A 150 6.30 -0.61 -15.30
N HIS A 151 7.15 -0.19 -16.23
CA HIS A 151 8.24 -0.98 -16.78
C HIS A 151 9.35 -1.31 -15.76
N HIS A 152 9.44 -0.52 -14.69
CA HIS A 152 10.38 -0.72 -13.60
C HIS A 152 9.84 -1.60 -12.47
N LEU A 153 8.55 -1.94 -12.49
CA LEU A 153 7.91 -2.66 -11.39
C LEU A 153 8.42 -4.11 -11.33
N GLN A 154 9.02 -4.43 -10.20
CA GLN A 154 9.58 -5.75 -9.91
C GLN A 154 8.70 -6.51 -8.94
N VAL A 155 8.07 -5.82 -7.99
CA VAL A 155 7.27 -6.45 -6.95
C VAL A 155 5.90 -5.80 -6.88
N ILE A 156 4.85 -6.60 -7.03
CA ILE A 156 3.47 -6.19 -6.78
C ILE A 156 2.82 -7.15 -5.77
N ILE A 157 2.30 -6.57 -4.70
CA ILE A 157 1.60 -7.30 -3.64
C ILE A 157 0.17 -6.78 -3.60
N LEU A 158 -0.79 -7.67 -3.87
CA LEU A 158 -2.19 -7.30 -4.07
C LEU A 158 -3.19 -8.20 -3.36
N ASP A 159 -2.68 -9.09 -2.51
CA ASP A 159 -3.44 -9.99 -1.65
C ASP A 159 -4.62 -9.35 -0.94
N ASN A 160 -5.67 -10.12 -0.68
CA ASN A 160 -6.83 -9.67 0.09
C ASN A 160 -7.48 -8.40 -0.50
N ASN A 161 -7.71 -8.41 -1.81
CA ASN A 161 -8.55 -7.45 -2.53
C ASN A 161 -9.65 -8.22 -3.30
N PRO A 162 -10.87 -7.69 -3.41
CA PRO A 162 -11.97 -8.29 -4.16
C PRO A 162 -11.82 -8.08 -5.68
N LEU A 163 -10.65 -8.42 -6.24
CA LEU A 163 -10.35 -8.24 -7.66
C LEU A 163 -11.28 -9.12 -8.50
N GLN A 164 -12.02 -8.53 -9.44
CA GLN A 164 -12.95 -9.25 -10.31
C GLN A 164 -12.25 -9.87 -11.52
N VAL A 165 -11.07 -9.34 -11.87
CA VAL A 165 -10.36 -9.67 -13.10
C VAL A 165 -8.98 -10.23 -12.75
N PRO A 166 -8.52 -11.32 -13.40
CA PRO A 166 -7.24 -11.92 -13.08
C PRO A 166 -6.08 -10.91 -13.27
N PRO A 167 -5.12 -10.85 -12.32
CA PRO A 167 -4.01 -9.89 -12.32
C PRO A 167 -3.01 -10.05 -13.47
N ALA A 168 -3.25 -11.00 -14.39
CA ALA A 168 -2.50 -11.18 -15.63
C ALA A 168 -2.39 -9.89 -16.48
N GLN A 169 -3.29 -8.93 -16.29
CA GLN A 169 -3.32 -7.67 -17.03
C GLN A 169 -2.15 -6.74 -16.75
N VAL A 170 -1.42 -6.92 -15.65
CA VAL A 170 -0.26 -6.09 -15.24
C VAL A 170 1.05 -6.88 -15.33
N ARG A 171 1.02 -8.12 -15.85
CA ARG A 171 2.16 -9.02 -15.80
C ARG A 171 3.27 -8.61 -16.78
N ASN A 172 4.40 -8.17 -16.22
CA ASN A 172 5.69 -8.09 -16.93
C ASN A 172 6.54 -9.34 -16.62
N LYS A 173 7.42 -9.74 -17.55
CA LYS A 173 8.22 -10.99 -17.47
C LYS A 173 9.11 -11.09 -16.21
N ASN A 174 9.47 -9.96 -15.60
CA ASN A 174 10.33 -9.89 -14.42
C ASN A 174 9.57 -9.53 -13.13
N MET A 175 8.23 -9.52 -13.18
CA MET A 175 7.40 -9.10 -12.05
C MET A 175 7.09 -10.27 -11.12
N ILE A 176 7.41 -10.11 -9.85
CA ILE A 176 7.00 -11.01 -8.76
C ILE A 176 5.60 -10.60 -8.33
N LEU A 177 4.65 -11.50 -8.52
CA LEU A 177 3.28 -11.38 -8.08
C LEU A 177 3.10 -12.18 -6.80
N ALA A 178 3.03 -11.48 -5.66
CA ALA A 178 2.72 -12.12 -4.38
C ALA A 178 1.20 -12.21 -4.23
N GLN A 179 0.69 -13.44 -4.35
CA GLN A 179 -0.66 -13.81 -3.96
C GLN A 179 -0.61 -15.02 -3.03
N THR A 180 -1.11 -14.87 -1.82
CA THR A 180 -1.53 -15.97 -0.96
C THR A 180 -2.64 -16.78 -1.65
N PRO A 181 -2.51 -18.11 -1.77
CA PRO A 181 -3.54 -18.94 -2.39
C PRO A 181 -4.76 -19.00 -1.47
N GLY A 182 -5.77 -18.19 -1.76
CA GLY A 182 -7.06 -18.20 -1.08
C GLY A 182 -8.14 -17.67 -2.01
N TYR A 183 -9.09 -18.54 -2.37
CA TYR A 183 -10.15 -18.32 -3.36
C TYR A 183 -9.72 -18.33 -4.83
N LEU A 184 -9.12 -19.44 -5.27
CA LEU A 184 -9.46 -19.94 -6.61
C LEU A 184 -10.92 -20.43 -6.52
N MET A 185 -11.88 -19.59 -6.91
CA MET A 185 -13.08 -20.15 -7.52
C MET A 185 -12.57 -20.83 -8.79
N ALA A 186 -12.62 -22.16 -8.81
CA ALA A 186 -12.28 -22.93 -9.98
C ALA A 186 -13.11 -22.41 -11.15
N GLU A 187 -12.46 -21.87 -12.18
CA GLU A 187 -13.03 -21.91 -13.52
C GLU A 187 -13.08 -23.39 -13.92
N GLU A 188 -14.23 -24.04 -13.72
CA GLU A 188 -14.55 -25.25 -14.46
C GLU A 188 -14.78 -24.85 -15.93
N GLY A 189 -13.67 -24.81 -16.68
CA GLY A 189 -13.69 -24.87 -18.13
C GLY A 189 -13.97 -26.28 -18.61
N ASP A 190 -14.77 -26.34 -19.67
CA ASP A 190 -14.90 -27.42 -20.64
C ASP A 190 -15.87 -28.58 -20.35
N LEU A 191 -17.11 -28.30 -20.79
CA LEU A 191 -18.06 -29.23 -21.38
C LEU A 191 -17.40 -30.24 -22.33
N LEU A 192 -17.11 -31.45 -21.85
CA LEU A 192 -17.11 -32.65 -22.67
C LEU A 192 -17.68 -33.82 -21.87
N HIS A 193 -18.98 -34.07 -22.04
CA HIS A 193 -19.54 -35.43 -22.20
C HIS A 193 -21.07 -35.37 -22.36
N SER A 194 -21.57 -35.86 -23.49
CA SER A 194 -22.94 -36.38 -23.60
C SER A 194 -22.94 -37.91 -23.37
N PRO A 195 -24.10 -38.58 -23.24
CA PRO A 195 -24.96 -38.61 -22.06
C PRO A 195 -24.99 -40.03 -21.43
N GLY A 196 -25.20 -40.13 -20.12
CA GLY A 196 -25.47 -41.44 -19.51
C GLY A 196 -25.47 -41.49 -17.98
N HIS A 197 -26.67 -41.73 -17.42
CA HIS A 197 -26.95 -42.33 -16.11
C HIS A 197 -26.68 -41.52 -14.83
N ALA A 198 -27.80 -41.20 -14.16
CA ALA A 198 -27.90 -40.63 -12.82
C ALA A 198 -27.64 -41.67 -11.72
N VAL A 199 -26.89 -41.32 -10.66
CA VAL A 199 -27.10 -41.85 -9.28
C VAL A 199 -26.62 -40.86 -8.18
N ARG A 200 -27.59 -40.42 -7.38
CA ARG A 200 -27.69 -40.12 -5.93
C ARG A 200 -26.63 -39.36 -5.11
N ARG A 201 -27.21 -38.42 -4.34
CA ARG A 201 -26.72 -37.63 -3.18
C ARG A 201 -26.00 -38.44 -2.09
N GLY A 202 -24.95 -37.83 -1.51
CA GLY A 202 -24.44 -38.12 -0.18
C GLY A 202 -23.98 -36.84 0.52
N LYS A 203 -24.55 -36.53 1.70
CA LYS A 203 -24.12 -35.46 2.61
C LYS A 203 -22.81 -35.86 3.27
N VAL A 204 -21.82 -34.97 3.37
CA VAL A 204 -20.76 -35.08 4.38
C VAL A 204 -20.57 -33.74 5.07
N SER A 205 -20.69 -33.81 6.39
CA SER A 205 -20.46 -32.79 7.40
C SER A 205 -19.00 -32.32 7.42
N THR A 206 -18.76 -31.03 7.62
CA THR A 206 -17.43 -30.50 7.96
C THR A 206 -17.52 -29.62 9.20
N GLN A 207 -17.12 -30.17 10.35
CA GLN A 207 -16.60 -29.36 11.45
C GLN A 207 -15.12 -29.01 11.16
N PRO A 208 -14.63 -27.83 11.58
CA PRO A 208 -13.25 -27.44 11.33
C PRO A 208 -12.30 -28.10 12.34
N ILE A 209 -11.30 -28.82 11.84
CA ILE A 209 -10.14 -29.24 12.62
C ILE A 209 -9.14 -28.08 12.57
N PHE A 210 -8.98 -27.37 13.68
CA PHE A 210 -7.85 -26.49 13.90
C PHE A 210 -6.60 -27.34 14.16
N SER A 211 -5.65 -27.33 13.23
CA SER A 211 -4.28 -27.76 13.51
C SER A 211 -3.29 -26.87 12.79
N HIS A 212 -2.63 -26.03 13.59
CA HIS A 212 -1.27 -25.50 13.45
C HIS A 212 -0.58 -25.73 12.10
N LEU A 213 -0.47 -24.67 11.28
CA LEU A 213 0.66 -24.51 10.38
C LEU A 213 1.22 -23.09 10.53
N ARG A 214 2.42 -23.05 11.10
CA ARG A 214 3.31 -21.88 11.12
C ARG A 214 3.76 -21.59 9.69
N GLY A 215 4.08 -20.32 9.46
CA GLY A 215 4.26 -19.74 8.15
C GLY A 215 5.29 -20.42 7.25
N THR A 216 4.95 -20.37 5.97
CA THR A 216 5.87 -20.32 4.83
C THR A 216 5.05 -19.74 3.69
N ASP A 217 5.30 -18.48 3.34
CA ASP A 217 4.80 -17.90 2.09
C ASP A 217 5.41 -18.69 0.93
N MET A 218 4.57 -19.40 0.17
CA MET A 218 5.01 -20.13 -1.02
C MET A 218 5.22 -19.14 -2.16
N CYS A 219 6.49 -18.89 -2.49
CA CYS A 219 6.89 -18.17 -3.70
C CYS A 219 6.90 -19.17 -4.87
N PHE A 220 6.00 -19.02 -5.84
CA PHE A 220 6.04 -19.82 -7.06
C PHE A 220 6.90 -19.12 -8.11
N SER A 221 8.06 -19.71 -8.39
CA SER A 221 8.87 -19.37 -9.57
C SER A 221 8.45 -20.30 -10.71
N PHE A 222 7.92 -19.74 -11.79
CA PHE A 222 7.72 -20.47 -13.04
C PHE A 222 8.76 -20.00 -14.05
N LYS A 223 9.55 -20.96 -14.54
CA LYS A 223 10.59 -20.78 -15.57
C LYS A 223 10.00 -20.35 -16.91
#